data_AF-T1HV46-F1
#
_entry.id   AF-T1HV46-F1
#
_cell.length_a   1.000
_cell.length_b   1.000
_cell.length_c   1.000
_cell.angle_alpha   90.00
_cell.angle_beta   90.00
_cell.angle_gamma   90.00
#
_symmetry.space_group_name_H-M   'P 1'
#
loop_
_entity.id
_entity.type
_entity.pdbx_description
1 polymer ?
#
loop_
_entity_poly.entity_id
_entity_poly.type
_entity_poly.pdbx_seq_one_letter_code
_entity_poly.pdbx_strand_id
1 'polypeptide(L)'
;AISIWKEMTLKELADALQKDVDHVLEVMTFIDDTYKYKRSKDVIDNFKVIQEVVKKSGKRVKITAKPEENEKEEVFVDATRRNPSEYIDVKKRFPIVTIMGHVDHGKTTLLDTLRKSTIVDSEFGGITQHIGAFKVTLGKDTITFLDTPGHAAFFSMRNRGAQCTDIVVLVVAADDGVMEQTVESINMAKAAGVPIVVAINKIDKPKADVERTKRMLVQQGVQVEDHGGDVQVVNVSALKGTNIDSLIEAILAEAEILELKSDFSGPVEGIVLESCTDPLRGKLSTLLVQCGTLKKGSILVAGTVRCRVRAMFDDNGDPVQIAKPSTPVQILGWKELPSAGDVAIQVTSEKKALNVINHREKLISLKKMEKDKEIIDKKVQEYEVQYKSMLEEKRRLGRYKAPRTARQKEIKDDHTGPRLNVIIKGDVDGSVEAILDVLETYESTKCKLDVVHYGVGPVSQNDVTLAELFNAKIYAFNTLVMKDVSSSSIKHFNVIYRLVDDLKSEISKLLPHKDVEEIIGEANVLQEFLINEGKSKVPVAGCRCVKGSLKKSAQFKLVRSNETLFCGSLISIRHLKDEVDTVKKDVECGIRLSDPNVHVQPGDTIICFKIHKVPETIDWDPGF
;
A
#
# COMPACT_ATOMS: atom_id res chain seq x y z
N ALA A 1 48.21 22.33 -10.83
CA ALA A 1 47.90 22.85 -12.18
C ALA A 1 46.75 23.83 -12.03
N ILE A 2 46.81 24.99 -12.70
CA ILE A 2 45.81 26.05 -12.59
C ILE A 2 44.72 25.82 -13.64
N SER A 3 43.46 25.87 -13.20
CA SER A 3 42.29 25.86 -14.07
C SER A 3 42.15 27.21 -14.79
N ILE A 4 42.18 27.21 -16.12
CA ILE A 4 41.92 28.41 -16.95
C ILE A 4 40.77 28.14 -17.91
N TRP A 5 40.00 29.18 -18.23
CA TRP A 5 38.92 29.18 -19.23
C TRP A 5 39.11 30.32 -20.23
N LYS A 6 38.32 30.33 -21.31
CA LYS A 6 38.32 31.42 -22.31
C LYS A 6 37.70 32.69 -21.71
N GLU A 7 38.19 33.86 -22.12
CA GLU A 7 37.67 35.17 -21.68
C GLU A 7 37.76 35.40 -20.16
N MET A 8 38.86 34.96 -19.56
CA MET A 8 39.16 35.20 -18.14
C MET A 8 39.53 36.68 -17.94
N THR A 9 39.03 37.30 -16.87
CA THR A 9 39.48 38.66 -16.50
C THR A 9 40.87 38.64 -15.88
N LEU A 10 41.60 39.76 -15.95
CA LEU A 10 42.90 39.90 -15.28
C LEU A 10 42.84 39.56 -13.78
N LYS A 11 41.76 39.97 -13.11
CA LYS A 11 41.53 39.65 -11.70
C LYS A 11 41.29 38.16 -11.48
N GLU A 12 40.42 37.52 -12.26
CA GLU A 12 40.20 36.07 -12.18
C GLU A 12 41.51 35.29 -12.39
N LEU A 13 42.34 35.72 -13.35
CA LEU A 13 43.63 35.09 -13.63
C LEU A 13 44.62 35.25 -12.46
N ALA A 14 44.66 36.44 -11.85
CA ALA A 14 45.46 36.73 -10.66
C ALA A 14 45.01 35.87 -9.46
N ASP A 15 43.69 35.79 -9.23
CA ASP A 15 43.08 34.97 -8.18
C ASP A 15 43.40 33.48 -8.38
N ALA A 16 43.31 32.96 -9.62
CA ALA A 16 43.67 31.59 -9.94
C ALA A 16 45.18 31.30 -9.79
N LEU A 17 46.03 32.32 -9.98
CA LEU A 17 47.46 32.27 -9.74
C LEU A 17 47.83 32.42 -8.26
N GLN A 18 46.91 32.86 -7.40
CA GLN A 18 47.15 33.27 -6.01
C GLN A 18 48.24 34.35 -5.92
N LYS A 19 48.19 35.33 -6.82
CA LYS A 19 49.12 36.46 -6.87
C LYS A 19 48.35 37.75 -7.15
N ASP A 20 48.98 38.89 -6.89
CA ASP A 20 48.37 40.19 -7.16
C ASP A 20 48.26 40.48 -8.66
N VAL A 21 47.32 41.36 -9.01
CA VAL A 21 47.10 41.79 -10.40
C VAL A 21 48.36 42.44 -10.98
N ASP A 22 49.13 43.16 -10.16
CA ASP A 22 50.40 43.79 -10.57
C ASP A 22 51.43 42.76 -11.03
N HIS A 23 51.51 41.61 -10.35
CA HIS A 23 52.40 40.52 -10.77
C HIS A 23 51.99 39.94 -12.13
N VAL A 24 50.69 39.84 -12.40
CA VAL A 24 50.18 39.37 -13.70
C VAL A 24 50.52 40.37 -14.80
N LEU A 25 50.40 41.68 -14.53
CA LEU A 25 50.77 42.75 -15.46
C LEU A 25 52.29 42.78 -15.74
N GLU A 26 53.13 42.58 -14.73
CA GLU A 26 54.59 42.45 -14.90
C GLU A 26 54.93 41.28 -15.83
N VAL A 27 54.33 40.10 -15.61
CA VAL A 27 54.55 38.93 -16.46
C VAL A 27 54.07 39.18 -17.90
N MET A 28 52.99 39.94 -18.06
CA MET A 28 52.48 40.33 -19.38
C MET A 28 53.41 41.27 -20.15
N THR A 29 54.24 42.10 -19.50
CA THR A 29 55.22 42.93 -20.22
C THR A 29 56.28 42.13 -20.98
N PHE A 30 56.49 40.86 -20.60
CA PHE A 30 57.41 39.96 -21.29
C PHE A 30 56.77 39.22 -22.47
N ILE A 31 55.50 39.51 -22.79
CA ILE A 31 54.73 38.84 -23.86
C ILE A 31 54.33 39.92 -24.87
N ASP A 32 54.49 39.62 -26.16
CA ASP A 32 54.16 40.57 -27.22
C ASP A 32 52.63 40.83 -27.28
N ASP A 33 52.25 42.07 -27.64
CA ASP A 33 50.86 42.47 -27.93
C ASP A 33 49.89 42.50 -26.71
N THR A 34 50.43 42.66 -25.50
CA THR A 34 49.68 42.70 -24.23
C THR A 34 49.37 44.11 -23.70
N TYR A 35 49.88 45.17 -24.35
CA TYR A 35 49.76 46.58 -23.94
C TYR A 35 48.31 47.11 -23.83
N LYS A 36 47.33 46.36 -24.34
CA LYS A 36 45.90 46.67 -24.30
C LYS A 36 45.22 46.32 -22.97
N TYR A 37 45.82 45.47 -22.14
CA TYR A 37 45.26 45.06 -20.86
C TYR A 37 45.91 45.90 -19.74
N LYS A 38 45.14 46.78 -19.10
CA LYS A 38 45.67 47.70 -18.08
C LYS A 38 44.85 47.72 -16.79
N ARG A 39 43.56 47.38 -16.86
CA ARG A 39 42.64 47.43 -15.72
C ARG A 39 42.34 46.01 -15.27
N SER A 40 42.13 45.82 -13.96
CA SER A 40 41.84 44.49 -13.37
C SER A 40 40.60 43.80 -13.94
N LYS A 41 39.68 44.54 -14.57
CA LYS A 41 38.45 44.02 -15.20
C LYS A 41 38.60 43.75 -16.70
N ASP A 42 39.75 44.02 -17.30
CA ASP A 42 39.93 43.77 -18.73
C ASP A 42 39.91 42.26 -19.00
N VAL A 43 39.13 41.87 -20.01
CA VAL A 43 38.96 40.48 -20.45
C VAL A 43 40.10 40.14 -21.40
N ILE A 44 40.76 39.01 -21.17
CA ILE A 44 41.85 38.56 -22.03
C ILE A 44 41.26 37.75 -23.19
N ASP A 45 41.00 38.42 -24.32
CA ASP A 45 40.40 37.79 -25.51
C ASP A 45 41.28 36.69 -26.11
N ASN A 46 42.61 36.84 -26.04
CA ASN A 46 43.53 35.89 -26.63
C ASN A 46 43.91 34.79 -25.62
N PHE A 47 43.32 33.61 -25.80
CA PHE A 47 43.58 32.45 -24.95
C PHE A 47 45.05 32.02 -24.87
N LYS A 48 45.86 32.29 -25.91
CA LYS A 48 47.31 31.98 -25.90
C LYS A 48 48.05 32.83 -24.85
N VAL A 49 47.65 34.09 -24.67
CA VAL A 49 48.24 35.00 -23.66
C VAL A 49 47.99 34.44 -22.26
N ILE A 50 46.78 33.96 -21.96
CA ILE A 50 46.46 33.32 -20.67
C ILE A 50 47.37 32.11 -20.40
N GLN A 51 47.59 31.28 -21.42
CA GLN A 51 48.47 30.10 -21.29
C GLN A 51 49.95 30.49 -21.07
N GLU A 52 50.43 31.51 -21.77
CA GLU A 52 51.82 31.98 -21.65
C GLU A 52 52.09 32.64 -20.30
N VAL A 53 51.15 33.44 -19.78
CA VAL A 53 51.25 34.05 -18.45
C VAL A 53 51.36 32.96 -17.37
N VAL A 54 50.53 31.90 -17.44
CA VAL A 54 50.58 30.79 -16.47
C VAL A 54 51.89 30.00 -16.58
N LYS A 55 52.40 29.78 -17.82
CA LYS A 55 53.69 29.10 -18.05
C LYS A 55 54.88 29.92 -17.54
N LYS A 56 54.93 31.23 -17.83
CA LYS A 56 55.99 32.14 -17.34
C LYS A 56 55.93 32.32 -15.82
N SER A 57 54.75 32.20 -15.23
CA SER A 57 54.56 32.16 -13.77
C SER A 57 54.96 30.82 -13.13
N GLY A 58 55.46 29.86 -13.90
CA GLY A 58 56.00 28.59 -13.41
C GLY A 58 54.96 27.52 -13.05
N LYS A 59 53.68 27.69 -13.44
CA LYS A 59 52.61 26.71 -13.12
C LYS A 59 52.15 25.94 -14.36
N ARG A 60 51.65 24.72 -14.15
CA ARG A 60 51.04 23.88 -15.21
C ARG A 60 49.59 24.29 -15.48
N VAL A 61 49.19 24.33 -16.74
CA VAL A 61 47.84 24.70 -17.20
C VAL A 61 46.90 23.48 -17.18
N LYS A 62 45.68 23.64 -16.69
CA LYS A 62 44.53 22.74 -16.84
C LYS A 62 43.38 23.54 -17.45
N ILE A 63 42.77 23.07 -18.53
CA ILE A 63 41.68 23.79 -19.20
C ILE A 63 40.35 23.33 -18.61
N THR A 64 39.50 24.25 -18.17
CA THR A 64 38.15 23.98 -17.63
C THR A 64 37.11 24.88 -18.30
N ALA A 65 35.83 24.51 -18.21
CA ALA A 65 34.74 25.43 -18.53
C ALA A 65 34.72 26.60 -17.53
N LYS A 66 34.21 27.76 -17.95
CA LYS A 66 34.02 28.92 -17.06
C LYS A 66 33.10 28.49 -15.90
N PRO A 67 33.49 28.69 -14.64
CA PRO A 67 32.56 28.48 -13.53
C PRO A 67 31.43 29.49 -13.67
N GLU A 68 30.20 29.02 -13.89
CA GLU A 68 29.02 29.88 -13.84
C GLU A 68 28.97 30.46 -12.41
N GLU A 69 28.98 31.79 -12.28
CA GLU A 69 28.61 32.42 -11.02
C GLU A 69 27.21 31.92 -10.71
N ASN A 70 27.06 31.18 -9.60
CA ASN A 70 25.77 30.70 -9.11
C ASN A 70 24.76 31.83 -9.24
N GLU A 71 23.89 31.75 -10.26
CA GLU A 71 22.71 32.59 -10.33
C GLU A 71 22.05 32.43 -8.97
N LYS A 72 21.81 33.56 -8.29
CA LYS A 72 21.10 33.58 -7.01
C LYS A 72 19.87 32.70 -7.21
N GLU A 73 19.86 31.51 -6.63
CA GLU A 73 18.70 30.64 -6.68
C GLU A 73 17.56 31.48 -6.12
N GLU A 74 16.64 31.93 -6.96
CA GLU A 74 15.38 32.47 -6.48
C GLU A 74 14.82 31.37 -5.59
N VAL A 75 14.81 31.62 -4.28
CA VAL A 75 14.31 30.66 -3.29
C VAL A 75 12.87 30.36 -3.69
N PHE A 76 12.67 29.21 -4.33
CA PHE A 76 11.39 28.85 -4.88
C PHE A 76 10.44 28.55 -3.72
N VAL A 77 9.41 29.38 -3.57
CA VAL A 77 8.39 29.20 -2.53
C VAL A 77 7.28 28.30 -3.06
N ASP A 78 7.19 27.09 -2.52
CA ASP A 78 6.09 26.16 -2.78
C ASP A 78 4.75 26.76 -2.32
N ALA A 79 3.66 26.37 -2.98
CA ALA A 79 2.32 26.65 -2.51
C ALA A 79 2.07 25.86 -1.22
N THR A 80 2.05 26.56 -0.08
CA THR A 80 1.80 26.00 1.25
C THR A 80 0.49 26.55 1.80
N ARG A 81 -0.06 25.86 2.82
CA ARG A 81 -1.26 26.33 3.54
C ARG A 81 -0.97 27.67 4.18
N ARG A 82 -1.89 28.62 4.08
CA ARG A 82 -1.73 29.93 4.73
C ARG A 82 -1.88 29.82 6.23
N ASN A 83 -1.13 30.67 6.93
CA ASN A 83 -1.33 30.84 8.36
C ASN A 83 -2.67 31.56 8.62
N PRO A 84 -3.42 31.19 9.66
CA PRO A 84 -4.67 31.88 10.01
C PRO A 84 -4.53 33.39 10.25
N SER A 85 -3.33 33.86 10.61
CA SER A 85 -3.01 35.28 10.76
C SER A 85 -3.06 36.08 9.45
N GLU A 86 -3.00 35.40 8.30
CA GLU A 86 -3.05 36.02 6.96
C GLU A 86 -4.47 36.08 6.38
N TYR A 87 -5.48 35.67 7.16
CA TYR A 87 -6.87 35.66 6.71
C TYR A 87 -7.43 37.09 6.67
N ILE A 88 -8.11 37.40 5.55
CA ILE A 88 -8.61 38.75 5.28
C ILE A 88 -10.06 38.88 5.76
N ASP A 89 -10.93 37.96 5.34
CA ASP A 89 -12.37 37.99 5.62
C ASP A 89 -12.79 36.77 6.43
N VAL A 90 -12.47 36.82 7.73
CA VAL A 90 -12.77 35.74 8.67
C VAL A 90 -14.24 35.78 9.07
N LYS A 91 -15.01 34.78 8.64
CA LYS A 91 -16.43 34.61 8.98
C LYS A 91 -16.69 33.23 9.57
N LYS A 92 -17.81 33.09 10.29
CA LYS A 92 -18.31 31.80 10.76
C LYS A 92 -18.54 30.88 9.56
N ARG A 93 -18.00 29.67 9.61
CA ARG A 93 -18.23 28.64 8.59
C ARG A 93 -19.08 27.50 9.16
N PHE A 94 -19.59 26.66 8.26
CA PHE A 94 -20.37 25.48 8.63
C PHE A 94 -19.46 24.39 9.20
N PRO A 95 -19.90 23.64 10.23
CA PRO A 95 -19.15 22.50 10.73
C PRO A 95 -19.11 21.38 9.67
N ILE A 96 -17.96 20.73 9.59
CA ILE A 96 -17.74 19.53 8.78
C ILE A 96 -17.66 18.35 9.74
N VAL A 97 -18.53 17.37 9.56
CA VAL A 97 -18.77 16.29 10.51
C VAL A 97 -18.58 14.95 9.85
N THR A 98 -17.71 14.09 10.39
CA THR A 98 -17.59 12.70 9.91
C THR A 98 -18.38 11.78 10.80
N ILE A 99 -19.11 10.83 10.20
CA ILE A 99 -19.75 9.74 10.93
C ILE A 99 -18.86 8.50 10.91
N MET A 100 -18.49 8.02 12.09
CA MET A 100 -17.63 6.84 12.29
C MET A 100 -18.29 5.79 13.18
N GLY A 101 -17.78 4.57 13.16
CA GLY A 101 -18.31 3.46 13.96
C GLY A 101 -18.15 2.11 13.26
N HIS A 102 -18.55 1.04 13.93
CA HIS A 102 -18.47 -0.34 13.43
C HIS A 102 -19.45 -0.60 12.27
N VAL A 103 -19.20 -1.67 11.50
CA VAL A 103 -20.17 -2.21 10.52
C VAL A 103 -21.51 -2.50 11.21
N ASP A 104 -22.61 -2.32 10.49
CA ASP A 104 -23.99 -2.57 10.98
C ASP A 104 -24.45 -1.77 12.20
N HIS A 105 -23.70 -0.76 12.64
CA HIS A 105 -24.16 0.18 13.66
C HIS A 105 -25.17 1.23 13.13
N GLY A 106 -25.49 1.19 11.83
CA GLY A 106 -26.51 2.06 11.22
C GLY A 106 -26.02 3.47 10.86
N LYS A 107 -24.73 3.64 10.53
CA LYS A 107 -24.16 4.91 10.05
C LYS A 107 -24.87 5.41 8.79
N THR A 108 -24.92 4.58 7.76
CA THR A 108 -25.56 4.91 6.47
C THR A 108 -27.05 5.16 6.65
N THR A 109 -27.73 4.37 7.50
CA THR A 109 -29.15 4.60 7.85
C THR A 109 -29.38 5.94 8.54
N LEU A 110 -28.47 6.36 9.42
CA LEU A 110 -28.52 7.68 10.07
C LEU A 110 -28.37 8.79 9.03
N LEU A 111 -27.41 8.65 8.11
CA LEU A 111 -27.18 9.61 7.02
C LEU A 111 -28.35 9.67 6.04
N ASP A 112 -28.97 8.54 5.70
CA ASP A 112 -30.17 8.48 4.86
C ASP A 112 -31.33 9.23 5.49
N THR A 113 -31.52 9.06 6.79
CA THR A 113 -32.57 9.76 7.54
C THR A 113 -32.30 11.27 7.59
N LEU A 114 -31.03 11.67 7.75
CA LEU A 114 -30.60 13.07 7.69
C LEU A 114 -30.78 13.69 6.30
N ARG A 115 -30.51 12.92 5.25
CA ARG A 115 -30.62 13.37 3.84
C ARG A 115 -32.05 13.30 3.30
N LYS A 116 -32.97 12.61 3.99
CA LYS A 116 -34.30 12.24 3.48
C LYS A 116 -34.22 11.49 2.15
N SER A 117 -33.18 10.68 1.98
CA SER A 117 -32.94 9.84 0.79
C SER A 117 -32.76 8.38 1.21
N THR A 118 -32.85 7.45 0.26
CA THR A 118 -32.60 6.02 0.47
C THR A 118 -31.39 5.60 -0.37
N ILE A 119 -30.18 5.81 0.15
CA ILE A 119 -28.93 5.40 -0.48
C ILE A 119 -28.62 3.94 -0.16
N VAL A 120 -28.98 3.46 1.06
CA VAL A 120 -28.69 2.09 1.52
C VAL A 120 -29.20 1.01 0.54
N ASP A 121 -30.35 1.24 -0.11
CA ASP A 121 -30.93 0.29 -1.07
C ASP A 121 -30.19 0.26 -2.42
N SER A 122 -29.40 1.30 -2.72
CA SER A 122 -28.66 1.46 -3.98
C SER A 122 -27.19 1.02 -3.88
N GLU A 123 -26.64 0.87 -2.68
CA GLU A 123 -25.25 0.46 -2.47
C GLU A 123 -25.07 -1.05 -2.63
N PHE A 124 -24.05 -1.44 -3.41
CA PHE A 124 -23.73 -2.85 -3.62
C PHE A 124 -23.27 -3.51 -2.31
N GLY A 125 -23.91 -4.62 -1.96
CA GLY A 125 -23.59 -5.36 -0.74
C GLY A 125 -24.16 -4.77 0.55
N GLY A 126 -24.96 -3.69 0.46
CA GLY A 126 -25.55 -3.02 1.63
C GLY A 126 -24.52 -2.32 2.53
N ILE A 127 -23.33 -2.02 1.99
CA ILE A 127 -22.25 -1.36 2.71
C ILE A 127 -21.77 -0.12 1.95
N THR A 128 -21.40 0.92 2.70
CA THR A 128 -20.76 2.11 2.16
C THR A 128 -19.30 1.83 1.86
N GLN A 129 -18.89 2.04 0.61
CA GLN A 129 -17.53 1.71 0.11
C GLN A 129 -16.74 2.94 -0.37
N HIS A 130 -17.36 4.12 -0.39
CA HIS A 130 -16.75 5.39 -0.83
C HIS A 130 -16.96 6.46 0.24
N ILE A 131 -16.08 7.46 0.26
CA ILE A 131 -16.29 8.65 1.08
C ILE A 131 -17.26 9.58 0.35
N GLY A 132 -18.49 9.63 0.85
CA GLY A 132 -19.50 10.59 0.40
C GLY A 132 -19.43 11.89 1.19
N ALA A 133 -19.71 13.02 0.54
CA ALA A 133 -19.87 14.30 1.21
C ALA A 133 -21.16 14.97 0.76
N PHE A 134 -21.99 15.40 1.71
CA PHE A 134 -23.25 16.06 1.40
C PHE A 134 -23.59 17.13 2.44
N LYS A 135 -24.49 18.03 2.07
CA LYS A 135 -24.93 19.13 2.95
C LYS A 135 -26.34 18.88 3.46
N VAL A 136 -26.54 19.11 4.75
CA VAL A 136 -27.86 19.13 5.38
C VAL A 136 -28.13 20.54 5.88
N THR A 137 -29.22 21.14 5.43
CA THR A 137 -29.66 22.46 5.86
C THR A 137 -30.82 22.31 6.84
N LEU A 138 -30.63 22.79 8.08
CA LEU A 138 -31.64 22.80 9.12
C LEU A 138 -31.98 24.25 9.51
N GLY A 139 -33.12 24.75 9.04
CA GLY A 139 -33.54 26.13 9.29
C GLY A 139 -32.54 27.15 8.71
N LYS A 140 -31.75 27.78 9.58
CA LYS A 140 -30.70 28.75 9.20
C LYS A 140 -29.30 28.16 9.16
N ASP A 141 -29.08 27.02 9.81
CA ASP A 141 -27.76 26.39 9.93
C ASP A 141 -27.59 25.31 8.86
N THR A 142 -26.35 25.10 8.45
CA THR A 142 -25.97 24.07 7.48
C THR A 142 -24.81 23.28 8.04
N ILE A 143 -24.83 21.97 7.86
CA ILE A 143 -23.80 21.03 8.29
C ILE A 143 -23.37 20.23 7.07
N THR A 144 -22.06 20.04 6.92
CA THR A 144 -21.51 19.15 5.89
C THR A 144 -21.16 17.82 6.54
N PHE A 145 -21.81 16.75 6.10
CA PHE A 145 -21.52 15.40 6.57
C PHE A 145 -20.57 14.69 5.61
N LEU A 146 -19.59 14.00 6.18
CA LEU A 146 -18.75 13.02 5.49
C LEU A 146 -19.15 11.61 5.94
N ASP A 147 -19.58 10.81 4.98
CA ASP A 147 -19.82 9.39 5.18
C ASP A 147 -18.49 8.62 5.05
N THR A 148 -18.19 7.74 5.99
CA THR A 148 -16.99 6.90 5.93
C THR A 148 -17.33 5.42 6.06
N PRO A 149 -16.70 4.54 5.25
CA PRO A 149 -16.88 3.10 5.37
C PRO A 149 -16.52 2.56 6.76
N GLY A 150 -17.37 1.68 7.28
CA GLY A 150 -17.17 1.05 8.59
C GLY A 150 -16.18 -0.11 8.62
N HIS A 151 -15.95 -0.75 7.47
CA HIS A 151 -15.22 -2.01 7.40
C HIS A 151 -13.70 -1.81 7.55
N ALA A 152 -13.02 -2.73 8.24
CA ALA A 152 -11.61 -2.58 8.63
C ALA A 152 -10.67 -2.28 7.44
N ALA A 153 -10.89 -2.92 6.28
CA ALA A 153 -10.16 -2.67 5.03
C ALA A 153 -10.10 -1.19 4.57
N PHE A 154 -11.00 -0.31 5.04
CA PHE A 154 -11.04 1.10 4.67
C PHE A 154 -10.41 2.02 5.72
N PHE A 155 -9.36 1.57 6.39
CA PHE A 155 -8.64 2.35 7.41
C PHE A 155 -8.20 3.72 6.90
N SER A 156 -7.55 3.76 5.73
CA SER A 156 -7.03 4.99 5.12
C SER A 156 -8.13 6.02 4.83
N MET A 157 -9.32 5.56 4.44
CA MET A 157 -10.49 6.41 4.25
C MET A 157 -11.03 7.01 5.56
N ARG A 158 -11.14 6.20 6.63
CA ARG A 158 -11.57 6.70 7.94
C ARG A 158 -10.59 7.72 8.51
N ASN A 159 -9.29 7.42 8.42
CA ASN A 159 -8.25 8.34 8.88
C ASN A 159 -8.30 9.67 8.12
N ARG A 160 -8.52 9.65 6.80
CA ARG A 160 -8.75 10.85 5.99
C ARG A 160 -9.97 11.63 6.47
N GLY A 161 -11.09 10.95 6.73
CA GLY A 161 -12.30 11.56 7.29
C GLY A 161 -12.04 12.30 8.61
N ALA A 162 -11.35 11.66 9.57
CA ALA A 162 -10.99 12.29 10.84
C ALA A 162 -10.13 13.55 10.64
N GLN A 163 -9.14 13.52 9.75
CA GLN A 163 -8.25 14.67 9.53
C GLN A 163 -8.91 15.85 8.81
N CYS A 164 -10.01 15.61 8.09
CA CYS A 164 -10.69 16.62 7.28
C CYS A 164 -11.86 17.30 8.01
N THR A 165 -12.18 16.86 9.23
CA THR A 165 -13.40 17.27 9.94
C THR A 165 -13.14 18.01 11.24
N ASP A 166 -14.16 18.76 11.64
CA ASP A 166 -14.16 19.57 12.84
C ASP A 166 -14.72 18.79 14.04
N ILE A 167 -15.63 17.84 13.77
CA ILE A 167 -16.31 17.02 14.78
C ILE A 167 -16.47 15.60 14.21
N VAL A 168 -16.25 14.59 15.06
CA VAL A 168 -16.55 13.19 14.74
C VAL A 168 -17.80 12.74 15.49
N VAL A 169 -18.78 12.22 14.77
CA VAL A 169 -19.95 11.53 15.34
C VAL A 169 -19.66 10.04 15.41
N LEU A 170 -19.49 9.52 16.61
CA LEU A 170 -19.26 8.09 16.85
C LEU A 170 -20.59 7.36 17.04
N VAL A 171 -20.96 6.53 16.07
CA VAL A 171 -22.19 5.73 16.10
C VAL A 171 -21.92 4.36 16.71
N VAL A 172 -22.58 4.10 17.84
CA VAL A 172 -22.46 2.84 18.59
C VAL A 172 -23.83 2.22 18.75
N ALA A 173 -24.03 0.98 18.31
CA ALA A 173 -25.31 0.33 18.47
C ALA A 173 -25.53 -0.11 19.92
N ALA A 174 -26.73 0.12 20.45
CA ALA A 174 -27.07 -0.20 21.84
C ALA A 174 -27.19 -1.71 22.11
N ASP A 175 -27.40 -2.53 21.07
CA ASP A 175 -27.45 -4.00 21.17
C ASP A 175 -26.06 -4.64 21.18
N ASP A 176 -25.13 -4.08 20.41
CA ASP A 176 -23.77 -4.61 20.24
C ASP A 176 -22.78 -4.02 21.26
N GLY A 177 -22.84 -2.70 21.49
CA GLY A 177 -21.90 -1.95 22.30
C GLY A 177 -20.61 -1.58 21.54
N VAL A 178 -19.52 -1.35 22.28
CA VAL A 178 -18.23 -0.95 21.70
C VAL A 178 -17.50 -2.16 21.13
N MET A 179 -17.23 -2.14 19.82
CA MET A 179 -16.49 -3.17 19.07
C MET A 179 -15.11 -2.66 18.62
N GLU A 180 -14.27 -3.53 18.06
CA GLU A 180 -12.89 -3.22 17.64
C GLU A 180 -12.78 -2.01 16.70
N GLN A 181 -13.58 -1.95 15.63
CA GLN A 181 -13.62 -0.79 14.72
C GLN A 181 -14.12 0.50 15.40
N THR A 182 -14.89 0.39 16.49
CA THR A 182 -15.29 1.55 17.30
C THR A 182 -14.09 2.07 18.07
N VAL A 183 -13.26 1.18 18.62
CA VAL A 183 -12.00 1.54 19.29
C VAL A 183 -11.02 2.19 18.31
N GLU A 184 -10.90 1.65 17.09
CA GLU A 184 -10.10 2.30 16.03
C GLU A 184 -10.59 3.71 15.72
N SER A 185 -11.92 3.89 15.57
CA SER A 185 -12.51 5.20 15.30
C SER A 185 -12.24 6.21 16.42
N ILE A 186 -12.30 5.76 17.69
CA ILE A 186 -11.93 6.58 18.86
C ILE A 186 -10.45 6.99 18.79
N ASN A 187 -9.56 6.05 18.44
CA ASN A 187 -8.13 6.32 18.34
C ASN A 187 -7.81 7.29 17.19
N MET A 188 -8.48 7.17 16.04
CA MET A 188 -8.33 8.09 14.91
C MET A 188 -8.76 9.52 15.28
N ALA A 189 -9.92 9.67 15.92
CA ALA A 189 -10.43 10.98 16.35
C ALA A 189 -9.48 11.62 17.38
N LYS A 190 -9.01 10.85 18.37
CA LYS A 190 -8.02 11.30 19.37
C LYS A 190 -6.69 11.69 18.73
N ALA A 191 -6.18 10.90 17.78
CA ALA A 191 -4.94 11.19 17.07
C ALA A 191 -5.04 12.44 16.18
N ALA A 192 -6.22 12.68 15.60
CA ALA A 192 -6.51 13.90 14.84
C ALA A 192 -6.77 15.13 15.74
N GLY A 193 -6.99 14.94 17.03
CA GLY A 193 -7.33 16.01 17.97
C GLY A 193 -8.73 16.59 17.74
N VAL A 194 -9.67 15.78 17.24
CA VAL A 194 -11.02 16.19 16.87
C VAL A 194 -12.01 15.78 17.98
N PRO A 195 -12.90 16.69 18.44
CA PRO A 195 -13.91 16.36 19.45
C PRO A 195 -14.89 15.31 18.94
N ILE A 196 -15.38 14.49 19.88
CA ILE A 196 -16.26 13.36 19.61
C ILE A 196 -17.64 13.64 20.19
N VAL A 197 -18.68 13.45 19.38
CA VAL A 197 -20.08 13.37 19.82
C VAL A 197 -20.54 11.93 19.64
N VAL A 198 -21.14 11.31 20.66
CA VAL A 198 -21.56 9.91 20.60
C VAL A 198 -23.04 9.81 20.28
N ALA A 199 -23.37 9.03 19.25
CA ALA A 199 -24.74 8.65 18.92
C ALA A 199 -24.97 7.16 19.25
N ILE A 200 -25.69 6.87 20.33
CA ILE A 200 -26.07 5.49 20.68
C ILE A 200 -27.31 5.12 19.85
N ASN A 201 -27.13 4.27 18.85
CA ASN A 201 -28.14 3.91 17.86
C ASN A 201 -28.92 2.63 18.25
N LYS A 202 -30.00 2.34 17.52
CA LYS A 202 -30.85 1.14 17.66
C LYS A 202 -31.58 1.02 19.01
N ILE A 203 -31.94 2.16 19.64
CA ILE A 203 -32.72 2.18 20.89
C ILE A 203 -34.14 1.60 20.75
N ASP A 204 -34.60 1.40 19.52
CA ASP A 204 -35.89 0.80 19.19
C ASP A 204 -35.90 -0.73 19.36
N LYS A 205 -34.72 -1.37 19.44
CA LYS A 205 -34.63 -2.81 19.61
C LYS A 205 -34.87 -3.23 21.07
N PRO A 206 -35.52 -4.39 21.31
CA PRO A 206 -35.81 -4.86 22.67
C PRO A 206 -34.55 -5.29 23.44
N LYS A 207 -33.43 -5.57 22.74
CA LYS A 207 -32.13 -5.93 23.34
C LYS A 207 -31.21 -4.72 23.54
N ALA A 208 -31.69 -3.49 23.31
CA ALA A 208 -30.88 -2.29 23.45
C ALA A 208 -30.52 -2.05 24.93
N ASP A 209 -29.23 -1.93 25.22
CA ASP A 209 -28.70 -1.59 26.54
C ASP A 209 -27.76 -0.38 26.43
N VAL A 210 -28.37 0.80 26.58
CA VAL A 210 -27.68 2.10 26.53
C VAL A 210 -26.66 2.22 27.67
N GLU A 211 -27.02 1.74 28.86
CA GLU A 211 -26.21 1.93 30.07
C GLU A 211 -24.95 1.06 30.07
N ARG A 212 -25.05 -0.16 29.52
CA ARG A 212 -23.88 -0.99 29.20
C ARG A 212 -22.98 -0.31 28.18
N THR A 213 -23.57 0.25 27.12
CA THR A 213 -22.80 0.90 26.04
C THR A 213 -22.02 2.11 26.56
N LYS A 214 -22.63 2.96 27.40
CA LYS A 214 -21.96 4.08 28.07
C LYS A 214 -20.79 3.62 28.94
N ARG A 215 -20.97 2.55 29.74
CA ARG A 215 -19.88 1.98 30.56
C ARG A 215 -18.72 1.48 29.70
N MET A 216 -19.00 0.84 28.56
CA MET A 216 -17.94 0.38 27.64
C MET A 216 -17.19 1.55 27.00
N LEU A 217 -17.88 2.66 26.66
CA LEU A 217 -17.23 3.87 26.14
C LEU A 217 -16.28 4.50 27.16
N VAL A 218 -16.69 4.59 28.42
CA VAL A 218 -15.83 5.08 29.52
C VAL A 218 -14.59 4.21 29.69
N GLN A 219 -14.72 2.89 29.58
CA GLN A 219 -13.57 1.96 29.62
C GLN A 219 -12.56 2.19 28.50
N GLN A 220 -13.01 2.63 27.32
CA GLN A 220 -12.16 2.99 26.18
C GLN A 220 -11.68 4.47 26.22
N GLY A 221 -11.88 5.13 27.37
CA GLY A 221 -11.42 6.49 27.62
C GLY A 221 -12.22 7.56 26.90
N VAL A 222 -13.51 7.33 26.64
CA VAL A 222 -14.48 8.34 26.20
C VAL A 222 -15.30 8.75 27.42
N GLN A 223 -15.01 9.92 28.00
CA GLN A 223 -15.65 10.39 29.23
C GLN A 223 -17.01 11.00 28.90
N VAL A 224 -18.09 10.26 29.14
CA VAL A 224 -19.45 10.69 28.82
C VAL A 224 -19.98 11.72 29.84
N GLU A 225 -20.82 12.66 29.39
CA GLU A 225 -21.42 13.72 30.24
C GLU A 225 -22.10 13.20 31.51
N ASP A 226 -22.88 12.12 31.42
CA ASP A 226 -23.58 11.53 32.56
C ASP A 226 -22.64 11.07 33.70
N HIS A 227 -21.36 10.84 33.36
CA HIS A 227 -20.32 10.42 34.31
C HIS A 227 -19.34 11.57 34.63
N GLY A 228 -19.73 12.82 34.35
CA GLY A 228 -18.93 14.01 34.61
C GLY A 228 -17.85 14.31 33.56
N GLY A 229 -17.98 13.71 32.36
CA GLY A 229 -17.11 13.98 31.21
C GLY A 229 -17.60 15.12 30.32
N ASP A 230 -16.89 15.32 29.22
CA ASP A 230 -17.10 16.33 28.19
C ASP A 230 -17.80 15.81 26.93
N VAL A 231 -17.86 14.49 26.76
CA VAL A 231 -18.42 13.87 25.55
C VAL A 231 -19.95 13.77 25.64
N GLN A 232 -20.62 14.53 24.78
CA GLN A 232 -22.07 14.51 24.62
C GLN A 232 -22.55 13.15 24.09
N VAL A 233 -23.58 12.58 24.73
CA VAL A 233 -24.18 11.30 24.33
C VAL A 233 -25.64 11.47 23.98
N VAL A 234 -25.99 11.19 22.73
CA VAL A 234 -27.37 11.25 22.25
C VAL A 234 -27.88 9.86 21.89
N ASN A 235 -29.00 9.50 22.51
CA ASN A 235 -29.69 8.22 22.24
C ASN A 235 -30.59 8.39 21.02
N VAL A 236 -30.31 7.67 19.94
CA VAL A 236 -31.02 7.79 18.66
C VAL A 236 -31.57 6.46 18.17
N SER A 237 -32.64 6.50 17.38
CA SER A 237 -32.99 5.39 16.50
C SER A 237 -33.07 5.91 15.07
N ALA A 238 -32.06 5.60 14.27
CA ALA A 238 -31.99 5.99 12.87
C ALA A 238 -33.23 5.53 12.09
N LEU A 239 -33.69 4.29 12.30
CA LEU A 239 -34.83 3.72 11.56
C LEU A 239 -36.15 4.49 11.79
N LYS A 240 -36.46 4.84 13.05
CA LYS A 240 -37.68 5.58 13.40
C LYS A 240 -37.51 7.10 13.34
N GLY A 241 -36.31 7.60 13.06
CA GLY A 241 -35.99 9.03 13.11
C GLY A 241 -36.11 9.66 14.50
N THR A 242 -35.97 8.89 15.58
CA THR A 242 -36.12 9.42 16.96
C THR A 242 -34.83 10.10 17.43
N ASN A 243 -34.98 11.27 18.05
CA ASN A 243 -33.91 12.11 18.61
C ASN A 243 -32.81 12.54 17.61
N ILE A 244 -33.10 12.53 16.32
CA ILE A 244 -32.15 13.03 15.31
C ILE A 244 -31.97 14.55 15.44
N ASP A 245 -33.05 15.29 15.72
CA ASP A 245 -32.97 16.74 15.96
C ASP A 245 -32.06 17.05 17.15
N SER A 246 -32.16 16.27 18.24
CA SER A 246 -31.29 16.40 19.41
C SER A 246 -29.83 16.12 19.09
N LEU A 247 -29.54 15.18 18.18
CA LEU A 247 -28.17 14.92 17.72
C LEU A 247 -27.63 16.11 16.91
N ILE A 248 -28.46 16.71 16.06
CA ILE A 248 -28.06 17.89 15.29
C ILE A 248 -27.82 19.09 16.23
N GLU A 249 -28.67 19.30 17.22
CA GLU A 249 -28.49 20.34 18.24
C GLU A 249 -27.19 20.15 19.03
N ALA A 250 -26.86 18.92 19.42
CA ALA A 250 -25.59 18.58 20.08
C ALA A 250 -24.37 18.94 19.21
N ILE A 251 -24.40 18.56 17.92
CA ILE A 251 -23.34 18.89 16.95
C ILE A 251 -23.20 20.41 16.78
N LEU A 252 -24.32 21.14 16.69
CA LEU A 252 -24.30 22.59 16.55
C LEU A 252 -23.76 23.27 17.81
N ALA A 253 -24.13 22.80 19.00
CA ALA A 253 -23.61 23.30 20.26
C ALA A 253 -22.08 23.11 20.34
N GLU A 254 -21.59 21.94 19.97
CA GLU A 254 -20.14 21.65 19.90
C GLU A 254 -19.43 22.57 18.89
N ALA A 255 -20.04 22.79 17.72
CA ALA A 255 -19.50 23.69 16.71
C ALA A 255 -19.43 25.16 17.16
N GLU A 256 -20.34 25.59 18.05
CA GLU A 256 -20.30 26.93 18.66
C GLU A 256 -19.17 27.08 19.67
N ILE A 257 -18.91 26.04 20.47
CA ILE A 257 -17.78 25.99 21.41
C ILE A 257 -16.44 26.10 20.66
N LEU A 258 -16.32 25.44 19.50
CA LEU A 258 -15.12 25.48 18.66
C LEU A 258 -14.89 26.82 17.92
N GLU A 259 -15.87 27.73 17.93
CA GLU A 259 -15.85 29.01 17.21
C GLU A 259 -15.34 28.90 15.75
N LEU A 260 -15.89 27.96 14.97
CA LEU A 260 -15.40 27.65 13.63
C LEU A 260 -15.40 28.86 12.69
N LYS A 261 -14.21 29.26 12.26
CA LYS A 261 -13.94 30.43 11.41
C LYS A 261 -13.17 30.03 10.14
N SER A 262 -13.41 30.75 9.05
CA SER A 262 -12.62 30.62 7.82
C SER A 262 -12.60 31.92 7.03
N ASP A 263 -11.56 32.07 6.21
CA ASP A 263 -11.45 33.12 5.20
C ASP A 263 -12.36 32.81 4.01
N PHE A 264 -13.22 33.76 3.61
CA PHE A 264 -14.08 33.64 2.43
C PHE A 264 -13.51 34.35 1.20
N SER A 265 -12.55 35.28 1.36
CA SER A 265 -12.07 36.13 0.27
C SER A 265 -10.72 35.68 -0.31
N GLY A 266 -9.87 35.03 0.49
CA GLY A 266 -8.53 34.63 0.05
C GLY A 266 -8.50 33.48 -0.97
N PRO A 267 -7.28 33.08 -1.41
CA PRO A 267 -7.11 31.94 -2.28
C PRO A 267 -7.68 30.66 -1.68
N VAL A 268 -8.15 29.78 -2.56
CA VAL A 268 -8.77 28.53 -2.18
C VAL A 268 -7.75 27.55 -1.65
N GLU A 269 -8.08 26.96 -0.52
CA GLU A 269 -7.43 25.77 0.03
C GLU A 269 -8.53 24.73 0.27
N GLY A 270 -8.28 23.50 -0.14
CA GLY A 270 -9.21 22.40 0.06
C GLY A 270 -8.49 21.07 0.14
N ILE A 271 -9.21 20.04 0.54
CA ILE A 271 -8.70 18.67 0.62
C ILE A 271 -9.45 17.81 -0.39
N VAL A 272 -8.73 17.02 -1.16
CA VAL A 272 -9.32 16.03 -2.07
C VAL A 272 -9.87 14.88 -1.24
N LEU A 273 -11.18 14.66 -1.29
CA LEU A 273 -11.82 13.53 -0.60
C LEU A 273 -11.66 12.25 -1.42
N GLU A 274 -12.01 12.33 -2.71
CA GLU A 274 -11.93 11.23 -3.68
C GLU A 274 -11.66 11.73 -5.09
N SER A 275 -11.13 10.85 -5.93
CA SER A 275 -10.84 11.09 -7.34
C SER A 275 -11.37 9.91 -8.17
N CYS A 276 -12.04 10.20 -9.29
CA CYS A 276 -12.62 9.19 -10.16
C CYS A 276 -12.50 9.58 -11.64
N THR A 277 -12.62 8.59 -12.53
CA THR A 277 -12.65 8.84 -13.97
C THR A 277 -14.02 8.47 -14.53
N ASP A 278 -14.78 9.48 -14.95
CA ASP A 278 -16.05 9.30 -15.63
C ASP A 278 -15.80 9.17 -17.16
N PRO A 279 -16.35 8.15 -17.84
CA PRO A 279 -16.18 7.98 -19.29
C PRO A 279 -16.71 9.15 -20.15
N LEU A 280 -17.72 9.86 -19.68
CA LEU A 280 -18.38 10.96 -20.40
C LEU A 280 -17.79 12.32 -20.00
N ARG A 281 -17.56 12.53 -18.71
CA ARG A 281 -17.11 13.83 -18.17
C ARG A 281 -15.59 13.95 -18.12
N GLY A 282 -14.86 12.84 -18.02
CA GLY A 282 -13.42 12.78 -17.84
C GLY A 282 -13.00 12.67 -16.38
N LYS A 283 -11.81 13.18 -16.05
CA LYS A 283 -11.21 13.11 -14.70
C LYS A 283 -11.92 14.06 -13.74
N LEU A 284 -12.56 13.50 -12.72
CA LEU A 284 -13.30 14.21 -11.68
C LEU A 284 -12.63 14.00 -10.33
N SER A 285 -12.77 14.98 -9.44
CA SER A 285 -12.32 14.86 -8.06
C SER A 285 -13.22 15.66 -7.15
N THR A 286 -13.62 15.06 -6.03
CA THR A 286 -14.46 15.68 -5.00
C THR A 286 -13.54 16.43 -4.04
N LEU A 287 -13.66 17.74 -4.02
CA LEU A 287 -12.87 18.63 -3.16
C LEU A 287 -13.75 19.18 -2.04
N LEU A 288 -13.26 19.10 -0.81
CA LEU A 288 -13.81 19.80 0.34
C LEU A 288 -13.09 21.14 0.50
N VAL A 289 -13.79 22.25 0.24
CA VAL A 289 -13.20 23.59 0.36
C VAL A 289 -13.05 23.95 1.84
N GLN A 290 -11.82 24.17 2.29
CA GLN A 290 -11.50 24.51 3.69
C GLN A 290 -11.44 26.02 3.88
N CYS A 291 -10.79 26.73 2.95
CA CYS A 291 -10.66 28.19 2.96
C CYS A 291 -10.80 28.78 1.57
N GLY A 292 -11.20 30.05 1.49
CA GLY A 292 -11.39 30.77 0.25
C GLY A 292 -12.67 30.38 -0.49
N THR A 293 -12.97 31.10 -1.58
CA THR A 293 -14.14 30.84 -2.41
C THR A 293 -13.72 30.35 -3.78
N LEU A 294 -14.04 29.09 -4.10
CA LEU A 294 -13.69 28.47 -5.38
C LEU A 294 -14.65 28.91 -6.47
N LYS A 295 -14.07 29.41 -7.57
CA LYS A 295 -14.79 29.87 -8.75
C LYS A 295 -14.38 29.08 -9.97
N LYS A 296 -15.31 28.93 -10.92
CA LYS A 296 -15.00 28.39 -12.25
C LYS A 296 -13.86 29.20 -12.90
N GLY A 297 -12.91 28.50 -13.51
CA GLY A 297 -11.71 29.07 -14.12
C GLY A 297 -10.49 29.18 -13.19
N SER A 298 -10.64 28.91 -11.90
CA SER A 298 -9.53 28.89 -10.94
C SER A 298 -8.50 27.80 -11.31
N ILE A 299 -7.24 28.06 -10.95
CA ILE A 299 -6.14 27.12 -11.18
C ILE A 299 -5.74 26.55 -9.82
N LEU A 300 -5.80 25.24 -9.69
CA LEU A 300 -5.46 24.52 -8.47
C LEU A 300 -4.25 23.62 -8.71
N VAL A 301 -3.48 23.39 -7.66
CA VAL A 301 -2.41 22.38 -7.61
C VAL A 301 -2.69 21.48 -6.40
N ALA A 302 -2.77 20.17 -6.63
CA ALA A 302 -2.88 19.15 -5.59
C ALA A 302 -1.80 18.10 -5.84
N GLY A 303 -0.95 17.83 -4.83
CA GLY A 303 0.20 16.95 -4.99
C GLY A 303 1.12 17.41 -6.13
N THR A 304 1.35 16.54 -7.11
CA THR A 304 2.11 16.81 -8.35
C THR A 304 1.21 17.15 -9.54
N VAL A 305 -0.09 17.37 -9.30
CA VAL A 305 -1.07 17.52 -10.37
C VAL A 305 -1.67 18.92 -10.37
N ARG A 306 -1.92 19.46 -11.57
CA ARG A 306 -2.66 20.72 -11.77
C ARG A 306 -4.06 20.50 -12.31
N CYS A 307 -4.94 21.41 -11.92
CA CYS A 307 -6.29 21.54 -12.44
C CYS A 307 -6.55 22.97 -12.91
N ARG A 308 -7.25 23.10 -14.04
CA ARG A 308 -7.94 24.34 -14.39
C ARG A 308 -9.43 24.05 -14.35
N VAL A 309 -10.12 24.60 -13.37
CA VAL A 309 -11.52 24.30 -13.08
C VAL A 309 -12.40 24.69 -14.27
N ARG A 310 -12.92 23.70 -15.00
CA ARG A 310 -13.80 23.89 -16.16
C ARG A 310 -15.26 23.92 -15.77
N ALA A 311 -15.64 23.02 -14.87
CA ALA A 311 -16.97 22.90 -14.32
C ALA A 311 -16.85 22.41 -12.87
N MET A 312 -17.87 22.74 -12.09
CA MET A 312 -18.02 22.29 -10.72
C MET A 312 -19.45 21.80 -10.55
N PHE A 313 -19.62 20.73 -9.79
CA PHE A 313 -20.91 20.13 -9.51
C PHE A 313 -21.09 19.97 -8.00
N ASP A 314 -22.31 20.10 -7.52
CA ASP A 314 -22.64 19.80 -6.12
C ASP A 314 -22.85 18.29 -5.91
N ASP A 315 -23.26 17.93 -4.69
CA ASP A 315 -23.55 16.56 -4.24
C ASP A 315 -24.76 15.92 -4.93
N ASN A 316 -25.64 16.71 -5.55
CA ASN A 316 -26.77 16.23 -6.36
C ASN A 316 -26.41 16.14 -7.85
N GLY A 317 -25.21 16.58 -8.24
CA GLY A 317 -24.73 16.60 -9.61
C GLY A 317 -25.11 17.87 -10.39
N ASP A 318 -25.68 18.87 -9.73
CA ASP A 318 -26.08 20.13 -10.34
C ASP A 318 -24.87 21.07 -10.51
N PRO A 319 -24.79 21.81 -11.63
CA PRO A 319 -23.64 22.67 -11.91
C PRO A 319 -23.63 23.91 -11.01
N VAL A 320 -22.51 24.12 -10.31
CA VAL A 320 -22.28 25.28 -9.44
C VAL A 320 -21.19 26.20 -10.00
N GLN A 321 -21.35 27.51 -9.84
CA GLN A 321 -20.35 28.49 -10.29
C GLN A 321 -19.38 28.90 -9.18
N ILE A 322 -19.82 28.78 -7.94
CA ILE A 322 -19.13 29.26 -6.74
C ILE A 322 -19.30 28.22 -5.63
N ALA A 323 -18.19 27.79 -5.02
CA ALA A 323 -18.17 26.97 -3.82
C ALA A 323 -17.51 27.73 -2.66
N LYS A 324 -18.20 27.82 -1.54
CA LYS A 324 -17.75 28.51 -0.31
C LYS A 324 -17.00 27.53 0.60
N PRO A 325 -16.29 28.01 1.65
CA PRO A 325 -15.76 27.15 2.70
C PRO A 325 -16.82 26.18 3.26
N SER A 326 -16.36 25.01 3.69
CA SER A 326 -17.14 23.84 4.13
C SER A 326 -18.04 23.21 3.07
N THR A 327 -17.99 23.63 1.80
CA THR A 327 -18.82 23.05 0.75
C THR A 327 -18.04 21.94 0.01
N PRO A 328 -18.59 20.71 -0.07
CA PRO A 328 -18.04 19.69 -0.96
C PRO A 328 -18.44 20.01 -2.41
N VAL A 329 -17.49 19.89 -3.33
CA VAL A 329 -17.70 20.20 -4.74
C VAL A 329 -16.92 19.25 -5.63
N GLN A 330 -17.57 18.69 -6.64
CA GLN A 330 -16.91 17.86 -7.63
C GLN A 330 -16.32 18.73 -8.73
N ILE A 331 -15.01 18.64 -8.94
CA ILE A 331 -14.24 19.49 -9.84
C ILE A 331 -13.87 18.73 -11.10
N LEU A 332 -14.16 19.35 -12.26
CA LEU A 332 -13.68 18.91 -13.56
C LEU A 332 -12.56 19.81 -14.08
N GLY A 333 -11.54 19.20 -14.70
CA GLY A 333 -10.45 19.93 -15.38
C GLY A 333 -9.04 19.52 -14.97
N TRP A 334 -8.92 18.42 -14.24
CA TRP A 334 -7.67 17.82 -13.85
C TRP A 334 -6.91 17.25 -15.06
N LYS A 335 -5.59 17.46 -15.10
CA LYS A 335 -4.72 16.85 -16.13
C LYS A 335 -4.49 15.37 -15.84
N GLU A 336 -4.19 15.06 -14.59
CA GLU A 336 -4.07 13.71 -14.03
C GLU A 336 -4.96 13.61 -12.80
N LEU A 337 -5.21 12.41 -12.25
CA LEU A 337 -6.01 12.34 -11.03
C LEU A 337 -5.13 12.74 -9.85
N PRO A 338 -5.55 13.67 -8.99
CA PRO A 338 -4.86 13.90 -7.73
C PRO A 338 -5.12 12.73 -6.78
N SER A 339 -4.16 12.45 -5.91
CA SER A 339 -4.31 11.40 -4.89
C SER A 339 -5.31 11.84 -3.84
N ALA A 340 -6.11 10.90 -3.35
CA ALA A 340 -7.09 11.19 -2.32
C ALA A 340 -6.39 11.54 -1.00
N GLY A 341 -6.82 12.63 -0.36
CA GLY A 341 -6.15 13.24 0.79
C GLY A 341 -5.19 14.39 0.45
N ASP A 342 -4.86 14.60 -0.84
CA ASP A 342 -4.02 15.72 -1.24
C ASP A 342 -4.67 17.08 -0.92
N VAL A 343 -3.83 18.02 -0.50
CA VAL A 343 -4.24 19.41 -0.30
C VAL A 343 -4.20 20.14 -1.64
N ALA A 344 -5.35 20.59 -2.10
CA ALA A 344 -5.47 21.43 -3.29
C ALA A 344 -5.36 22.91 -2.91
N ILE A 345 -4.40 23.61 -3.52
CA ILE A 345 -4.13 25.03 -3.25
C ILE A 345 -4.27 25.82 -4.55
N GLN A 346 -4.95 26.96 -4.47
CA GLN A 346 -5.11 27.86 -5.60
C GLN A 346 -3.82 28.63 -5.88
N VAL A 347 -3.48 28.72 -7.17
CA VAL A 347 -2.34 29.50 -7.67
C VAL A 347 -2.80 30.55 -8.66
N THR A 348 -2.02 31.62 -8.79
CA THR A 348 -2.35 32.79 -9.61
C THR A 348 -2.21 32.55 -11.11
N SER A 349 -1.30 31.68 -11.54
CA SER A 349 -0.96 31.45 -12.95
C SER A 349 -0.58 30.01 -13.22
N GLU A 350 -0.85 29.53 -14.45
CA GLU A 350 -0.44 28.19 -14.90
C GLU A 350 1.08 28.01 -14.88
N LYS A 351 1.86 29.08 -15.12
CA LYS A 351 3.32 29.03 -15.02
C LYS A 351 3.78 28.72 -13.59
N LYS A 352 3.16 29.38 -12.60
CA LYS A 352 3.45 29.12 -11.18
C LYS A 352 3.05 27.70 -10.80
N ALA A 353 1.92 27.20 -11.30
CA ALA A 353 1.48 25.82 -11.10
C ALA A 353 2.54 24.81 -11.58
N LEU A 354 3.07 25.01 -12.79
CA LEU A 354 4.10 24.13 -13.36
C LEU A 354 5.41 24.19 -12.56
N ASN A 355 5.84 25.37 -12.12
CA ASN A 355 7.05 25.48 -11.30
C ASN A 355 6.88 24.74 -9.95
N VAL A 356 5.70 24.83 -9.33
CA VAL A 356 5.38 24.09 -8.09
C VAL A 356 5.46 22.58 -8.31
N ILE A 357 4.86 22.10 -9.40
CA ILE A 357 4.86 20.67 -9.73
C ILE A 357 6.28 20.16 -9.98
N ASN A 358 7.05 20.85 -10.84
CA ASN A 358 8.43 20.46 -11.14
C ASN A 358 9.31 20.44 -9.89
N HIS A 359 9.10 21.40 -8.97
CA HIS A 359 9.81 21.42 -7.69
C HIS A 359 9.43 20.22 -6.82
N ARG A 360 8.14 19.90 -6.68
CA ARG A 360 7.66 18.73 -5.92
C ARG A 360 8.15 17.41 -6.52
N GLU A 361 8.10 17.26 -7.84
CA GLU A 361 8.63 16.09 -8.55
C GLU A 361 10.13 15.92 -8.34
N LYS A 362 10.90 17.02 -8.39
CA LYS A 362 12.34 17.00 -8.08
C LYS A 362 12.59 16.55 -6.65
N LEU A 363 11.83 17.04 -5.67
CA LEU A 363 11.96 16.61 -4.28
C LEU A 363 11.60 15.13 -4.07
N ILE A 364 10.53 14.65 -4.70
CA ILE A 364 10.13 13.24 -4.64
C ILE A 364 11.22 12.36 -5.27
N SER A 365 11.76 12.76 -6.43
CA SER A 365 12.83 12.07 -7.12
C SER A 365 14.12 12.02 -6.28
N LEU A 366 14.50 13.13 -5.63
CA LEU A 366 15.67 13.18 -4.74
C LEU A 366 15.51 12.26 -3.53
N LYS A 367 14.34 12.27 -2.86
CA LYS A 367 14.04 11.36 -1.75
C LYS A 367 14.09 9.90 -2.18
N LYS A 368 13.60 9.57 -3.38
CA LYS A 368 13.69 8.23 -3.95
C LYS A 368 15.13 7.83 -4.21
N MET A 369 15.92 8.71 -4.82
CA MET A 369 17.35 8.48 -5.08
C MET A 369 18.14 8.25 -3.79
N GLU A 370 17.80 8.95 -2.71
CA GLU A 370 18.44 8.75 -1.40
C GLU A 370 18.15 7.35 -0.83
N LYS A 371 16.89 6.92 -0.82
CA LYS A 371 16.51 5.55 -0.42
C LYS A 371 17.14 4.48 -1.31
N ASP A 372 17.12 4.69 -2.62
CA ASP A 372 17.72 3.76 -3.58
C ASP A 372 19.24 3.69 -3.38
N LYS A 373 19.90 4.82 -3.08
CA LYS A 373 21.33 4.86 -2.77
C LYS A 373 21.66 4.05 -1.53
N GLU A 374 20.87 4.14 -0.45
CA GLU A 374 21.08 3.31 0.75
C GLU A 374 21.01 1.81 0.44
N ILE A 375 20.05 1.38 -0.40
CA ILE A 375 19.90 -0.01 -0.82
C ILE A 375 21.09 -0.44 -1.71
N ILE A 376 21.50 0.41 -2.64
CA ILE A 376 22.65 0.18 -3.51
C ILE A 376 23.93 0.03 -2.68
N ASP A 377 24.17 0.95 -1.74
CA ASP A 377 25.36 0.93 -0.89
C ASP A 377 25.42 -0.37 -0.06
N LYS A 378 24.30 -0.84 0.49
CA LYS A 378 24.20 -2.14 1.18
C LYS A 378 24.55 -3.31 0.28
N LYS A 379 23.96 -3.38 -0.93
CA LYS A 379 24.25 -4.45 -1.91
C LYS A 379 25.70 -4.43 -2.38
N VAL A 380 26.29 -3.24 -2.54
CA VAL A 380 27.69 -3.07 -2.91
C VAL A 380 28.60 -3.58 -1.79
N GLN A 381 28.31 -3.26 -0.52
CA GLN A 381 29.07 -3.76 0.62
C GLN A 381 29.02 -5.30 0.73
N GLU A 382 27.84 -5.90 0.57
CA GLU A 382 27.68 -7.36 0.55
C GLU A 382 28.50 -8.01 -0.56
N TYR A 383 28.42 -7.44 -1.77
CA TYR A 383 29.21 -7.90 -2.91
C TYR A 383 30.72 -7.74 -2.68
N GLU A 384 31.18 -6.64 -2.07
CA GLU A 384 32.59 -6.44 -1.75
C GLU A 384 33.12 -7.46 -0.75
N VAL A 385 32.33 -7.85 0.26
CA VAL A 385 32.70 -8.88 1.23
C VAL A 385 32.83 -10.24 0.53
N GLN A 386 31.84 -10.62 -0.29
CA GLN A 386 31.89 -11.85 -1.09
C GLN A 386 33.07 -11.85 -2.08
N TYR A 387 33.36 -10.70 -2.67
CA TYR A 387 34.47 -10.55 -3.60
C TYR A 387 35.83 -10.66 -2.89
N LYS A 388 35.98 -10.07 -1.70
CA LYS A 388 37.19 -10.19 -0.87
C LYS A 388 37.46 -11.64 -0.47
N SER A 389 36.44 -12.38 -0.01
CA SER A 389 36.60 -13.79 0.36
C SER A 389 36.96 -14.66 -0.85
N MET A 390 36.32 -14.45 -2.00
CA MET A 390 36.70 -15.12 -3.26
C MET A 390 38.13 -14.81 -3.69
N LEU A 391 38.61 -13.57 -3.52
CA LEU A 391 39.99 -13.19 -3.82
C LEU A 391 40.99 -13.87 -2.88
N GLU A 392 40.69 -13.97 -1.59
CA GLU A 392 41.53 -14.67 -0.60
C GLU A 392 41.63 -16.16 -0.89
N GLU A 393 40.52 -16.80 -1.25
CA GLU A 393 40.49 -18.20 -1.66
C GLU A 393 41.32 -18.45 -2.93
N LYS A 394 41.19 -17.56 -3.94
CA LYS A 394 42.05 -17.60 -5.13
C LYS A 394 43.53 -17.42 -4.79
N ARG A 395 43.87 -16.54 -3.85
CA ARG A 395 45.26 -16.36 -3.38
C ARG A 395 45.78 -17.63 -2.69
N ARG A 396 44.95 -18.32 -1.90
CA ARG A 396 45.32 -19.61 -1.26
C ARG A 396 45.58 -20.73 -2.27
N LEU A 397 44.86 -20.78 -3.39
CA LEU A 397 44.98 -21.83 -4.41
C LEU A 397 46.22 -21.69 -5.33
N GLY A 398 46.95 -20.57 -5.30
CA GLY A 398 48.21 -20.39 -6.03
C GLY A 398 48.07 -20.29 -7.56
N ARG A 399 49.12 -20.67 -8.32
CA ARG A 399 49.21 -20.53 -9.80
C ARG A 399 48.22 -21.40 -10.61
N TYR A 400 47.46 -22.29 -9.98
CA TYR A 400 46.48 -23.11 -10.68
C TYR A 400 45.26 -22.25 -11.04
N LYS A 401 44.98 -22.13 -12.35
CA LYS A 401 43.84 -21.37 -12.88
C LYS A 401 42.54 -21.94 -12.30
N ALA A 402 41.86 -21.16 -11.46
CA ALA A 402 40.48 -21.45 -11.09
C ALA A 402 39.65 -21.64 -12.38
N PRO A 403 38.85 -22.71 -12.51
CA PRO A 403 38.03 -22.93 -13.68
C PRO A 403 37.10 -21.72 -13.88
N ARG A 404 36.93 -21.29 -15.14
CA ARG A 404 35.96 -20.25 -15.50
C ARG A 404 34.56 -20.83 -15.27
N THR A 405 33.99 -20.54 -14.11
CA THR A 405 32.56 -20.74 -13.89
C THR A 405 31.78 -19.80 -14.79
N ALA A 406 30.72 -20.29 -15.42
CA ALA A 406 29.85 -19.46 -16.24
C ALA A 406 29.28 -18.35 -15.35
N ARG A 407 29.42 -17.09 -15.78
CA ARG A 407 28.78 -15.95 -15.11
C ARG A 407 27.28 -16.18 -15.20
N GLN A 408 26.66 -16.56 -14.09
CA GLN A 408 25.22 -16.62 -13.99
C GLN A 408 24.67 -15.20 -14.15
N LYS A 409 23.52 -15.04 -14.81
CA LYS A 409 22.85 -13.74 -14.85
C LYS A 409 22.60 -13.29 -13.41
N GLU A 410 22.98 -12.06 -13.08
CA GLU A 410 22.80 -11.46 -11.74
C GLU A 410 21.32 -11.34 -11.38
N ILE A 411 20.45 -11.19 -12.38
CA ILE A 411 19.00 -11.32 -12.20
C ILE A 411 18.66 -12.81 -12.29
N LYS A 412 18.75 -13.50 -11.15
CA LYS A 412 17.92 -14.67 -10.91
C LYS A 412 16.70 -14.15 -10.15
N ASP A 413 15.50 -14.43 -10.66
CA ASP A 413 14.31 -14.32 -9.80
C ASP A 413 14.58 -15.23 -8.60
N ASP A 414 14.79 -14.63 -7.41
CA ASP A 414 15.10 -15.38 -6.18
C ASP A 414 13.96 -16.34 -5.80
N HIS A 415 12.74 -16.07 -6.31
CA HIS A 415 11.59 -16.94 -6.18
C HIS A 415 11.47 -17.92 -7.36
N THR A 416 11.75 -19.18 -7.08
CA THR A 416 11.43 -20.34 -7.95
C THR A 416 10.00 -20.86 -7.73
N GLY A 417 9.26 -20.27 -6.78
CA GLY A 417 7.89 -20.64 -6.45
C GLY A 417 6.83 -20.09 -7.41
N PRO A 418 5.57 -20.53 -7.28
CA PRO A 418 4.45 -19.98 -8.05
C PRO A 418 4.30 -18.48 -7.77
N ARG A 419 3.93 -17.72 -8.81
CA ARG A 419 3.65 -16.29 -8.73
C ARG A 419 2.27 -15.98 -9.29
N LEU A 420 1.52 -15.14 -8.60
CA LEU A 420 0.28 -14.58 -9.08
C LEU A 420 0.49 -13.10 -9.37
N ASN A 421 0.42 -12.75 -10.65
CA ASN A 421 0.47 -11.37 -11.09
C ASN A 421 -0.96 -10.82 -11.18
N VAL A 422 -1.18 -9.64 -10.62
CA VAL A 422 -2.50 -9.01 -10.61
C VAL A 422 -2.45 -7.57 -11.13
N ILE A 423 -3.52 -7.17 -11.81
CA ILE A 423 -3.79 -5.79 -12.20
C ILE A 423 -5.09 -5.37 -11.53
N ILE A 424 -5.10 -4.22 -10.87
CA ILE A 424 -6.25 -3.73 -10.11
C ILE A 424 -6.79 -2.48 -10.78
N LYS A 425 -8.09 -2.48 -11.09
CA LYS A 425 -8.81 -1.29 -11.55
C LYS A 425 -9.97 -1.01 -10.62
N GLY A 426 -9.96 0.16 -10.00
CA GLY A 426 -11.05 0.62 -9.16
C GLY A 426 -11.79 1.79 -9.80
N ASP A 427 -12.98 2.06 -9.31
CA ASP A 427 -13.83 3.16 -9.74
C ASP A 427 -13.34 4.52 -9.21
N VAL A 428 -12.92 4.53 -7.96
CA VAL A 428 -12.35 5.67 -7.24
C VAL A 428 -10.99 5.33 -6.67
N ASP A 429 -10.18 6.37 -6.43
CA ASP A 429 -8.81 6.24 -5.89
C ASP A 429 -8.77 5.56 -4.51
N GLY A 430 -9.70 5.91 -3.62
CA GLY A 430 -9.76 5.32 -2.28
C GLY A 430 -10.04 3.81 -2.29
N SER A 431 -10.86 3.31 -3.23
CA SER A 431 -11.11 1.86 -3.38
C SER A 431 -9.83 1.12 -3.77
N VAL A 432 -9.05 1.71 -4.68
CA VAL A 432 -7.78 1.12 -5.12
C VAL A 432 -6.78 1.10 -3.98
N GLU A 433 -6.64 2.22 -3.25
CA GLU A 433 -5.80 2.32 -2.05
C GLU A 433 -6.19 1.26 -1.01
N ALA A 434 -7.48 1.13 -0.68
CA ALA A 434 -7.97 0.12 0.25
C ALA A 434 -7.62 -1.30 -0.20
N ILE A 435 -7.77 -1.63 -1.48
CA ILE A 435 -7.38 -2.95 -2.00
C ILE A 435 -5.87 -3.14 -1.88
N LEU A 436 -5.06 -2.13 -2.19
CA LEU A 436 -3.59 -2.21 -2.07
C LEU A 436 -3.16 -2.43 -0.62
N ASP A 437 -3.72 -1.69 0.33
CA ASP A 437 -3.46 -1.84 1.77
C ASP A 437 -3.74 -3.28 2.23
N VAL A 438 -4.85 -3.88 1.74
CA VAL A 438 -5.17 -5.28 2.02
C VAL A 438 -4.15 -6.23 1.41
N LEU A 439 -3.68 -5.98 0.18
CA LEU A 439 -2.68 -6.85 -0.46
C LEU A 439 -1.30 -6.73 0.17
N GLU A 440 -0.97 -5.60 0.80
CA GLU A 440 0.26 -5.44 1.58
C GLU A 440 0.29 -6.33 2.82
N THR A 441 -0.87 -6.71 3.38
CA THR A 441 -0.94 -7.68 4.49
C THR A 441 -0.52 -9.10 4.09
N TYR A 442 -0.40 -9.39 2.79
CA TYR A 442 -0.05 -10.71 2.32
C TYR A 442 1.44 -11.01 2.52
N GLU A 443 1.74 -11.77 3.56
CA GLU A 443 3.09 -12.27 3.85
C GLU A 443 3.12 -13.81 3.71
N SER A 444 3.66 -14.31 2.60
CA SER A 444 3.85 -15.76 2.42
C SER A 444 5.04 -16.07 1.53
N THR A 445 5.78 -17.12 1.91
CA THR A 445 6.90 -17.66 1.13
C THR A 445 6.46 -18.66 0.06
N LYS A 446 5.23 -19.18 0.13
CA LYS A 446 4.73 -20.27 -0.73
C LYS A 446 4.37 -19.81 -2.14
N CYS A 447 3.71 -18.65 -2.25
CA CYS A 447 3.37 -18.03 -3.51
C CYS A 447 3.60 -16.54 -3.41
N LYS A 448 4.21 -15.95 -4.43
CA LYS A 448 4.43 -14.50 -4.50
C LYS A 448 3.25 -13.82 -5.17
N LEU A 449 2.69 -12.80 -4.52
CA LEU A 449 1.64 -11.95 -5.07
C LEU A 449 2.27 -10.65 -5.55
N ASP A 450 2.23 -10.39 -6.86
CA ASP A 450 2.82 -9.20 -7.47
C ASP A 450 1.74 -8.33 -8.11
N VAL A 451 1.62 -7.08 -7.65
CA VAL A 451 0.78 -6.06 -8.28
C VAL A 451 1.56 -5.43 -9.43
N VAL A 452 1.20 -5.77 -10.66
CA VAL A 452 1.89 -5.28 -11.88
C VAL A 452 1.49 -3.84 -12.19
N HIS A 453 0.20 -3.55 -12.07
CA HIS A 453 -0.36 -2.25 -12.35
C HIS A 453 -1.63 -2.03 -11.54
N TYR A 454 -1.84 -0.81 -11.07
CA TYR A 454 -3.10 -0.37 -10.47
C TYR A 454 -3.52 0.96 -11.07
N GLY A 455 -4.82 1.23 -11.11
CA GLY A 455 -5.30 2.52 -11.59
C GLY A 455 -6.80 2.71 -11.39
N VAL A 456 -7.24 3.94 -11.61
CA VAL A 456 -8.63 4.37 -11.43
C VAL A 456 -9.31 4.55 -12.78
N GLY A 457 -10.51 4.00 -12.93
CA GLY A 457 -11.34 4.11 -14.11
C GLY A 457 -11.60 2.76 -14.81
N PRO A 458 -12.30 2.78 -15.95
CA PRO A 458 -12.67 1.56 -16.66
C PRO A 458 -11.44 0.84 -17.23
N VAL A 459 -11.56 -0.49 -17.34
CA VAL A 459 -10.49 -1.34 -17.91
C VAL A 459 -10.26 -0.97 -19.38
N SER A 460 -9.00 -0.66 -19.71
CA SER A 460 -8.56 -0.26 -21.06
C SER A 460 -7.84 -1.39 -21.80
N GLN A 461 -7.67 -1.22 -23.12
CA GLN A 461 -6.92 -2.19 -23.93
C GLN A 461 -5.46 -2.32 -23.48
N ASN A 462 -4.86 -1.24 -22.97
CA ASN A 462 -3.48 -1.26 -22.44
C ASN A 462 -3.36 -2.17 -21.22
N ASP A 463 -4.42 -2.27 -20.41
CA ASP A 463 -4.41 -3.13 -19.23
C ASP A 463 -4.47 -4.61 -19.64
N VAL A 464 -5.20 -4.93 -20.71
CA VAL A 464 -5.25 -6.28 -21.27
C VAL A 464 -3.94 -6.68 -21.92
N THR A 465 -3.29 -5.79 -22.68
CA THR A 465 -1.97 -6.09 -23.25
C THR A 465 -0.92 -6.28 -22.16
N LEU A 466 -0.95 -5.46 -21.10
CA LEU A 466 -0.09 -5.68 -19.92
C LEU A 466 -0.41 -7.01 -19.23
N ALA A 467 -1.68 -7.35 -19.07
CA ALA A 467 -2.09 -8.62 -18.47
C ALA A 467 -1.57 -9.83 -19.27
N GLU A 468 -1.66 -9.79 -20.60
CA GLU A 468 -1.16 -10.86 -21.46
C GLU A 468 0.37 -11.00 -21.38
N LEU A 469 1.11 -9.88 -21.35
CA LEU A 469 2.58 -9.90 -21.27
C LEU A 469 3.09 -10.50 -19.95
N PHE A 470 2.42 -10.19 -18.84
CA PHE A 470 2.80 -10.65 -17.51
C PHE A 470 2.02 -11.90 -17.05
N ASN A 471 1.14 -12.45 -17.87
CA ASN A 471 0.18 -13.49 -17.48
C ASN A 471 -0.57 -13.12 -16.19
N ALA A 472 -1.00 -11.85 -16.10
CA ALA A 472 -1.67 -11.28 -14.94
C ALA A 472 -3.19 -11.40 -15.06
N LYS A 473 -3.88 -11.45 -13.91
CA LYS A 473 -5.35 -11.39 -13.84
C LYS A 473 -5.81 -9.97 -13.54
N ILE A 474 -6.86 -9.52 -14.22
CA ILE A 474 -7.42 -8.18 -14.05
C ILE A 474 -8.59 -8.25 -13.08
N TYR A 475 -8.49 -7.52 -11.98
CA TYR A 475 -9.56 -7.35 -10.99
C TYR A 475 -10.17 -5.95 -11.16
N ALA A 476 -11.39 -5.92 -11.68
CA ALA A 476 -12.19 -4.71 -11.86
C ALA A 476 -13.16 -4.56 -10.68
N PHE A 477 -12.96 -3.51 -9.90
CA PHE A 477 -13.73 -3.21 -8.69
C PHE A 477 -14.69 -2.04 -8.93
N ASN A 478 -15.98 -2.33 -8.99
CA ASN A 478 -17.05 -1.37 -9.31
C ASN A 478 -16.83 -0.59 -10.63
N THR A 479 -16.02 -1.14 -11.56
CA THR A 479 -15.73 -0.51 -12.85
C THR A 479 -16.38 -1.25 -14.00
N LEU A 480 -16.72 -0.48 -15.04
CA LEU A 480 -17.08 -1.02 -16.34
C LEU A 480 -15.82 -1.37 -17.14
N VAL A 481 -16.02 -2.19 -18.16
CA VAL A 481 -15.00 -2.48 -19.19
C VAL A 481 -15.38 -1.70 -20.44
N MET A 482 -14.39 -1.10 -21.12
CA MET A 482 -14.65 -0.42 -22.39
C MET A 482 -15.16 -1.40 -23.45
N LYS A 483 -16.13 -0.97 -24.28
CA LYS A 483 -16.86 -1.84 -25.22
C LYS A 483 -15.98 -2.63 -26.19
N ASP A 484 -14.78 -2.16 -26.48
CA ASP A 484 -13.85 -2.77 -27.44
C ASP A 484 -12.96 -3.85 -26.80
N VAL A 485 -13.09 -4.08 -25.49
CA VAL A 485 -12.19 -4.93 -24.70
C VAL A 485 -12.98 -6.13 -24.20
N SER A 486 -12.63 -7.33 -24.67
CA SER A 486 -13.15 -8.59 -24.13
C SER A 486 -12.02 -9.58 -23.92
N SER A 487 -11.84 -10.01 -22.67
CA SER A 487 -10.83 -11.00 -22.29
C SER A 487 -11.37 -11.84 -21.14
N SER A 488 -11.12 -13.15 -21.17
CA SER A 488 -11.50 -14.09 -20.11
C SER A 488 -10.72 -13.87 -18.79
N SER A 489 -9.69 -13.04 -18.81
CA SER A 489 -8.85 -12.73 -17.65
C SER A 489 -9.39 -11.60 -16.76
N ILE A 490 -10.54 -11.00 -17.12
CA ILE A 490 -11.16 -9.91 -16.37
C ILE A 490 -12.19 -10.49 -15.40
N LYS A 491 -12.05 -10.16 -14.11
CA LYS A 491 -13.01 -10.51 -13.05
C LYS A 491 -13.60 -9.25 -12.45
N HIS A 492 -14.92 -9.24 -12.30
CA HIS A 492 -15.67 -8.11 -11.77
C HIS A 492 -16.12 -8.36 -10.34
N PHE A 493 -15.89 -7.37 -9.48
CA PHE A 493 -16.32 -7.39 -8.09
C PHE A 493 -16.92 -6.05 -7.71
N ASN A 494 -17.94 -6.09 -6.86
CA ASN A 494 -18.55 -4.88 -6.30
C ASN A 494 -18.36 -4.82 -4.78
N VAL A 495 -17.67 -5.81 -4.20
CA VAL A 495 -17.46 -5.93 -2.75
C VAL A 495 -16.08 -6.51 -2.47
N ILE A 496 -15.31 -5.86 -1.59
CA ILE A 496 -13.87 -6.14 -1.40
C ILE A 496 -13.61 -7.56 -0.89
N TYR A 497 -14.37 -8.07 0.09
CA TYR A 497 -14.12 -9.41 0.62
C TYR A 497 -14.30 -10.51 -0.44
N ARG A 498 -15.25 -10.36 -1.37
CA ARG A 498 -15.42 -11.32 -2.48
C ARG A 498 -14.21 -11.31 -3.42
N LEU A 499 -13.61 -10.15 -3.62
CA LEU A 499 -12.38 -10.01 -4.41
C LEU A 499 -11.21 -10.71 -3.71
N VAL A 500 -11.07 -10.51 -2.39
CA VAL A 500 -10.02 -11.13 -1.57
C VAL A 500 -10.19 -12.65 -1.48
N ASP A 501 -11.42 -13.15 -1.34
CA ASP A 501 -11.71 -14.59 -1.33
C ASP A 501 -11.37 -15.25 -2.68
N ASP A 502 -11.66 -14.56 -3.79
CA ASP A 502 -11.28 -15.04 -5.11
C ASP A 502 -9.75 -15.02 -5.29
N LEU A 503 -9.05 -14.00 -4.78
CA LEU A 503 -7.59 -14.01 -4.74
C LEU A 503 -7.06 -15.21 -3.94
N LYS A 504 -7.57 -15.47 -2.73
CA LYS A 504 -7.18 -16.66 -1.92
C LYS A 504 -7.38 -17.96 -2.70
N SER A 505 -8.51 -18.08 -3.39
CA SER A 505 -8.82 -19.22 -4.26
C SER A 505 -7.83 -19.35 -5.41
N GLU A 506 -7.50 -18.25 -6.10
CA GLU A 506 -6.54 -18.25 -7.21
C GLU A 506 -5.12 -18.58 -6.78
N ILE A 507 -4.68 -18.06 -5.64
CA ILE A 507 -3.36 -18.40 -5.11
C ILE A 507 -3.34 -19.87 -4.69
N SER A 508 -4.41 -20.38 -4.07
CA SER A 508 -4.51 -21.79 -3.68
C SER A 508 -4.49 -22.75 -4.88
N LYS A 509 -5.03 -22.35 -6.04
CA LYS A 509 -4.95 -23.14 -7.29
C LYS A 509 -3.54 -23.22 -7.86
N LEU A 510 -2.70 -22.21 -7.59
CA LEU A 510 -1.32 -22.17 -8.07
C LEU A 510 -0.36 -22.92 -7.15
N LEU A 511 -0.77 -23.22 -5.91
CA LEU A 511 0.05 -23.97 -4.98
C LEU A 511 0.19 -25.44 -5.38
N PRO A 512 1.38 -26.04 -5.18
CA PRO A 512 1.55 -27.47 -5.37
C PRO A 512 0.70 -28.25 -4.36
N HIS A 513 0.14 -29.38 -4.79
CA HIS A 513 -0.60 -30.25 -3.87
C HIS A 513 0.30 -30.77 -2.76
N LYS A 514 -0.21 -30.74 -1.52
CA LYS A 514 0.47 -31.30 -0.36
C LYS A 514 0.18 -32.80 -0.30
N ASP A 515 1.25 -33.58 -0.22
CA ASP A 515 1.18 -35.02 0.02
C ASP A 515 0.83 -35.24 1.51
N VAL A 516 -0.36 -35.79 1.77
CA VAL A 516 -0.82 -36.15 3.12
C VAL A 516 -0.82 -37.67 3.24
N GLU A 517 -0.18 -38.17 4.29
CA GLU A 517 -0.15 -39.60 4.62
C GLU A 517 -1.47 -40.00 5.30
N GLU A 518 -2.30 -40.78 4.62
CA GLU A 518 -3.48 -41.41 5.21
C GLU A 518 -3.10 -42.81 5.69
N ILE A 519 -3.21 -43.05 7.01
CA ILE A 519 -2.89 -44.35 7.61
C ILE A 519 -4.04 -45.32 7.35
N ILE A 520 -3.77 -46.40 6.60
CA ILE A 520 -4.73 -47.46 6.27
C ILE A 520 -4.70 -48.58 7.32
N GLY A 521 -3.53 -48.85 7.89
CA GLY A 521 -3.39 -49.90 8.89
C GLY A 521 -2.07 -49.87 9.65
N GLU A 522 -2.06 -50.56 10.78
CA GLU A 522 -0.94 -50.64 11.72
C GLU A 522 -0.75 -52.11 12.11
N ALA A 523 0.49 -52.59 12.05
CA ALA A 523 0.86 -53.96 12.37
C ALA A 523 2.08 -54.01 13.26
N ASN A 524 2.07 -54.88 14.27
CA ASN A 524 3.19 -55.07 15.17
C ASN A 524 4.02 -56.26 14.72
N VAL A 525 5.35 -56.09 14.69
CA VAL A 525 6.30 -57.15 14.38
C VAL A 525 6.44 -58.05 15.62
N LEU A 526 6.20 -59.34 15.42
CA LEU A 526 6.35 -60.37 16.46
C LEU A 526 7.74 -61.02 16.37
N GLN A 527 8.15 -61.39 15.15
CA GLN A 527 9.39 -62.13 14.94
C GLN A 527 9.95 -61.92 13.52
N GLU A 528 11.27 -61.93 13.38
CA GLU A 528 11.96 -61.97 12.08
C GLU A 528 12.19 -63.44 11.64
N PHE A 529 11.90 -63.73 10.38
CA PHE A 529 12.17 -65.01 9.74
C PHE A 529 13.17 -64.83 8.60
N LEU A 530 14.19 -65.69 8.53
CA LEU A 530 15.13 -65.74 7.41
C LEU A 530 14.75 -66.92 6.51
N ILE A 531 14.10 -66.64 5.39
CA ILE A 531 13.64 -67.66 4.44
C ILE A 531 14.71 -67.83 3.34
N ASN A 532 15.03 -69.08 3.00
CA ASN A 532 15.88 -69.40 1.86
C ASN A 532 15.04 -69.40 0.58
N GLU A 533 15.22 -68.39 -0.27
CA GLU A 533 14.57 -68.31 -1.58
C GLU A 533 15.66 -68.39 -2.65
N GLY A 534 15.91 -69.60 -3.16
CA GLY A 534 17.04 -69.87 -4.07
C GLY A 534 18.39 -69.90 -3.33
N LYS A 535 19.33 -69.01 -3.72
CA LYS A 535 20.69 -68.91 -3.14
C LYS A 535 20.86 -67.80 -2.10
N SER A 536 19.85 -66.97 -1.87
CA SER A 536 19.90 -65.83 -0.93
C SER A 536 18.99 -66.06 0.27
N LYS A 537 19.45 -65.60 1.44
CA LYS A 537 18.64 -65.51 2.67
C LYS A 537 17.86 -64.20 2.63
N VAL A 538 16.55 -64.28 2.74
CA VAL A 538 15.65 -63.13 2.70
C VAL A 538 15.01 -62.91 4.07
N PRO A 539 15.15 -61.71 4.68
CA PRO A 539 14.43 -61.38 5.90
C PRO A 539 12.94 -61.13 5.61
N VAL A 540 12.08 -61.75 6.41
CA VAL A 540 10.62 -61.62 6.36
C VAL A 540 10.12 -61.31 7.76
N ALA A 541 9.38 -60.22 7.91
CA ALA A 541 8.81 -59.79 9.17
C ALA A 541 7.49 -60.52 9.42
N GLY A 542 7.44 -61.37 10.44
CA GLY A 542 6.19 -61.94 10.96
C GLY A 542 5.45 -60.91 11.79
N CYS A 543 4.34 -60.39 11.27
CA CYS A 543 3.61 -59.28 11.85
C CYS A 543 2.16 -59.66 12.13
N ARG A 544 1.53 -59.00 13.10
CA ARG A 544 0.07 -59.09 13.32
C ARG A 544 -0.56 -57.72 13.13
N CYS A 545 -1.59 -57.66 12.28
CA CYS A 545 -2.33 -56.43 12.04
C CYS A 545 -3.17 -56.05 13.27
N VAL A 546 -2.88 -54.90 13.88
CA VAL A 546 -3.55 -54.41 15.10
C VAL A 546 -4.74 -53.50 14.73
N LYS A 547 -4.56 -52.63 13.73
CA LYS A 547 -5.60 -51.69 13.29
C LYS A 547 -5.67 -51.63 11.77
N GLY A 548 -6.89 -51.46 11.26
CA GLY A 548 -7.14 -51.24 9.84
C GLY A 548 -6.86 -52.47 8.97
N SER A 549 -6.30 -52.23 7.77
CA SER A 549 -5.95 -53.28 6.82
C SER A 549 -4.63 -52.97 6.12
N LEU A 550 -3.81 -53.99 5.87
CA LEU A 550 -2.55 -53.83 5.14
C LEU A 550 -2.79 -54.14 3.67
N LYS A 551 -2.52 -53.18 2.78
CA LYS A 551 -2.66 -53.35 1.33
C LYS A 551 -1.29 -53.43 0.68
N LYS A 552 -1.04 -54.44 -0.15
CA LYS A 552 0.25 -54.59 -0.88
C LYS A 552 0.58 -53.38 -1.75
N SER A 553 -0.42 -52.71 -2.30
CA SER A 553 -0.29 -51.53 -3.17
C SER A 553 -0.01 -50.20 -2.43
N ALA A 554 -0.04 -50.19 -1.10
CA ALA A 554 0.22 -49.01 -0.30
C ALA A 554 1.72 -48.87 0.04
N GLN A 555 2.10 -47.75 0.65
CA GLN A 555 3.45 -47.56 1.20
C GLN A 555 3.51 -47.99 2.66
N PHE A 556 4.70 -48.36 3.11
CA PHE A 556 4.94 -48.90 4.42
C PHE A 556 6.09 -48.19 5.11
N LYS A 557 5.90 -47.91 6.39
CA LYS A 557 6.87 -47.25 7.27
C LYS A 557 7.17 -48.17 8.44
N LEU A 558 8.45 -48.49 8.64
CA LEU A 558 8.90 -49.22 9.83
C LEU A 558 9.30 -48.21 10.90
N VAL A 559 8.67 -48.31 12.07
CA VAL A 559 8.88 -47.41 13.20
C VAL A 559 9.37 -48.21 14.42
N ARG A 560 10.50 -47.77 14.99
CA ARG A 560 11.07 -48.29 16.24
C ARG A 560 11.25 -47.13 17.20
N SER A 561 10.63 -47.19 18.38
CA SER A 561 10.73 -46.13 19.40
C SER A 561 10.42 -44.71 18.87
N ASN A 562 9.39 -44.58 18.02
CA ASN A 562 9.01 -43.35 17.29
C ASN A 562 9.99 -42.85 16.22
N GLU A 563 11.08 -43.55 15.92
CA GLU A 563 11.97 -43.24 14.80
C GLU A 563 11.65 -44.10 13.58
N THR A 564 11.75 -43.49 12.40
CA THR A 564 11.33 -44.10 11.13
C THR A 564 12.54 -44.72 10.45
N LEU A 565 12.70 -46.04 10.58
CA LEU A 565 13.87 -46.77 10.08
C LEU A 565 13.81 -47.04 8.58
N PHE A 566 12.62 -47.21 8.03
CA PHE A 566 12.40 -47.51 6.62
C PHE A 566 11.10 -46.88 6.14
N CYS A 567 11.11 -46.37 4.91
CA CYS A 567 9.94 -45.85 4.21
C CYS A 567 10.00 -46.31 2.75
N GLY A 568 9.04 -47.11 2.31
CA GLY A 568 9.00 -47.60 0.94
C GLY A 568 7.88 -48.60 0.67
N SER A 569 7.92 -49.21 -0.51
CA SER A 569 6.99 -50.28 -0.91
C SER A 569 7.43 -51.65 -0.38
N LEU A 570 6.50 -52.61 -0.37
CA LEU A 570 6.78 -54.02 -0.08
C LEU A 570 7.08 -54.79 -1.36
N ILE A 571 7.85 -55.87 -1.23
CA ILE A 571 8.04 -56.86 -2.31
C ILE A 571 6.89 -57.87 -2.28
N SER A 572 6.60 -58.44 -1.11
CA SER A 572 5.55 -59.44 -0.94
C SER A 572 4.91 -59.37 0.44
N ILE A 573 3.64 -59.77 0.49
CA ILE A 573 2.89 -59.99 1.73
C ILE A 573 2.18 -61.34 1.60
N ARG A 574 2.42 -62.22 2.58
CA ARG A 574 1.91 -63.59 2.59
C ARG A 574 1.14 -63.85 3.88
N HIS A 575 0.03 -64.55 3.77
CA HIS A 575 -0.68 -65.12 4.91
C HIS A 575 -0.48 -66.64 4.83
N LEU A 576 0.20 -67.21 5.83
CA LEU A 576 0.63 -68.62 5.81
C LEU A 576 1.50 -68.92 4.57
N LYS A 577 0.96 -69.63 3.57
CA LYS A 577 1.66 -69.99 2.33
C LYS A 577 1.20 -69.21 1.10
N ASP A 578 0.10 -68.48 1.20
CA ASP A 578 -0.54 -67.81 0.06
C ASP A 578 -0.15 -66.33 0.02
N GLU A 579 0.13 -65.80 -1.17
CA GLU A 579 0.25 -64.36 -1.39
C GLU A 579 -1.12 -63.71 -1.38
N VAL A 580 -1.28 -62.70 -0.55
CA VAL A 580 -2.54 -61.97 -0.36
C VAL A 580 -2.35 -60.50 -0.71
N ASP A 581 -3.35 -59.86 -1.31
CA ASP A 581 -3.25 -58.43 -1.60
C ASP A 581 -3.66 -57.56 -0.40
N THR A 582 -4.48 -58.12 0.49
CA THR A 582 -5.03 -57.44 1.66
C THR A 582 -5.02 -58.33 2.89
N VAL A 583 -4.53 -57.80 4.01
CA VAL A 583 -4.57 -58.43 5.33
C VAL A 583 -5.50 -57.63 6.24
N LYS A 584 -6.52 -58.29 6.80
CA LYS A 584 -7.51 -57.66 7.69
C LYS A 584 -6.98 -57.58 9.14
N LYS A 585 -7.71 -56.87 9.99
CA LYS A 585 -7.42 -56.76 11.43
C LYS A 585 -7.35 -58.13 12.11
N ASP A 586 -6.42 -58.27 13.06
CA ASP A 586 -6.19 -59.46 13.90
C ASP A 586 -5.67 -60.69 13.13
N VAL A 587 -5.25 -60.50 11.88
CA VAL A 587 -4.65 -61.54 11.04
C VAL A 587 -3.12 -61.42 11.05
N GLU A 588 -2.42 -62.56 11.11
CA GLU A 588 -0.95 -62.64 11.06
C GLU A 588 -0.46 -62.72 9.61
N CYS A 589 0.55 -61.93 9.26
CA CYS A 589 1.10 -61.90 7.92
C CYS A 589 2.62 -61.83 7.93
N GLY A 590 3.25 -62.50 6.97
CA GLY A 590 4.65 -62.32 6.63
C GLY A 590 4.81 -61.17 5.65
N ILE A 591 5.57 -60.16 6.01
CA ILE A 591 5.83 -58.96 5.21
C ILE A 591 7.29 -58.94 4.79
N ARG A 592 7.55 -58.74 3.49
CA ARG A 592 8.89 -58.55 2.94
C ARG A 592 9.07 -57.10 2.47
N LEU A 593 9.96 -56.37 3.13
CA LEU A 593 10.34 -55.00 2.78
C LEU A 593 11.19 -54.98 1.49
N SER A 594 11.22 -53.85 0.78
CA SER A 594 12.03 -53.70 -0.43
C SER A 594 13.52 -53.53 -0.18
N ASP A 595 13.91 -52.97 0.97
CA ASP A 595 15.31 -52.84 1.35
C ASP A 595 15.78 -54.09 2.12
N PRO A 596 16.73 -54.86 1.57
CA PRO A 596 17.25 -56.07 2.21
C PRO A 596 18.17 -55.81 3.41
N ASN A 597 18.61 -54.55 3.64
CA ASN A 597 19.50 -54.20 4.75
C ASN A 597 18.74 -53.85 6.04
N VAL A 598 17.41 -53.79 6.00
CA VAL A 598 16.58 -53.41 7.14
C VAL A 598 16.20 -54.64 7.95
N HIS A 599 16.75 -54.73 9.17
CA HIS A 599 16.43 -55.80 10.12
C HIS A 599 15.32 -55.37 11.08
N VAL A 600 14.27 -56.19 11.14
CA VAL A 600 13.12 -55.97 12.02
C VAL A 600 13.35 -56.65 13.38
N GLN A 601 12.91 -56.01 14.45
CA GLN A 601 12.98 -56.54 15.81
C GLN A 601 11.57 -56.79 16.36
N PRO A 602 11.40 -57.78 17.27
CA PRO A 602 10.15 -57.93 18.02
C PRO A 602 9.80 -56.64 18.75
N GLY A 603 8.59 -56.14 18.54
CA GLY A 603 8.12 -54.86 19.11
C GLY A 603 8.18 -53.67 18.15
N ASP A 604 8.75 -53.81 16.96
CA ASP A 604 8.67 -52.78 15.91
C ASP A 604 7.22 -52.62 15.40
N THR A 605 6.87 -51.42 14.93
CA THR A 605 5.56 -51.11 14.35
C THR A 605 5.69 -50.83 12.86
N ILE A 606 4.89 -51.51 12.05
CA ILE A 606 4.77 -51.27 10.61
C ILE A 606 3.46 -50.52 10.35
N ILE A 607 3.59 -49.32 9.80
CA ILE A 607 2.47 -48.46 9.45
C ILE A 607 2.27 -48.53 7.94
N CYS A 608 1.09 -48.97 7.51
CA CYS A 608 0.64 -48.96 6.12
C CYS A 608 -0.10 -47.65 5.86
N PHE A 609 0.40 -46.85 4.93
CA PHE A 609 -0.18 -45.55 4.60
C PHE A 609 -0.26 -45.36 3.08
N LYS A 610 -1.16 -44.48 2.66
CA LYS A 610 -1.29 -44.05 1.27
C LYS A 610 -1.13 -42.55 1.20
N ILE A 611 -0.37 -42.13 0.21
CA ILE A 611 -0.15 -40.71 -0.06
C ILE A 611 -1.35 -40.21 -0.86
N HIS A 612 -2.11 -39.30 -0.25
CA HIS A 612 -3.19 -38.56 -0.90
C HIS A 612 -2.72 -37.13 -1.19
N LYS A 613 -2.87 -36.71 -2.45
CA LYS A 613 -2.60 -35.32 -2.86
C LYS A 613 -3.79 -34.47 -2.48
N VAL A 614 -3.63 -33.61 -1.49
CA VAL A 614 -4.66 -32.65 -1.06
C VAL A 614 -4.29 -31.27 -1.60
N PRO A 615 -5.23 -30.49 -2.17
CA PRO A 615 -4.98 -29.10 -2.50
C PRO A 615 -4.59 -28.33 -1.25
N GLU A 616 -3.47 -27.61 -1.34
CA GLU A 616 -3.01 -26.77 -0.25
C GLU A 616 -3.80 -25.45 -0.25
N THR A 617 -4.30 -25.06 0.92
CA THR A 617 -4.95 -23.77 1.13
C THR A 617 -3.98 -22.79 1.74
N ILE A 618 -4.16 -21.52 1.41
CA ILE A 618 -3.39 -20.44 2.03
C ILE A 618 -3.99 -20.04 3.36
N ASP A 619 -3.10 -19.91 4.33
CA ASP A 619 -3.38 -19.33 5.64
C ASP A 619 -3.06 -17.84 5.59
N TRP A 620 -3.82 -17.10 4.79
CA TRP A 620 -3.77 -15.64 4.73
C TRP A 620 -5.08 -15.13 5.31
N ASP A 621 -4.95 -14.45 6.45
CA ASP A 621 -6.02 -13.68 7.05
C ASP A 621 -5.69 -12.19 6.89
N PRO A 622 -6.46 -11.43 6.10
CA PRO A 622 -6.22 -10.01 5.89
C PRO A 622 -6.62 -9.15 7.12
N GLY A 623 -7.12 -9.76 8.20
CA GLY A 623 -7.43 -9.06 9.45
C GLY A 623 -8.79 -8.39 9.48
N PHE A 624 -9.75 -8.86 8.65
CA PHE A 624 -11.12 -8.36 8.63
C PHE A 624 -12.16 -9.38 8.17
#